data_AF-A0A359I9J1-F1
#
_entry.id   AF-A0A359I9J1-F1
#
_cell.length_a   1.000
_cell.length_b   1.000
_cell.length_c   1.000
_cell.angle_alpha   90.00
_cell.angle_beta   90.00
_cell.angle_gamma   90.00
#
_symmetry.space_group_name_H-M   'P 1'
#
loop_
_entity.id
_entity.type
_entity.pdbx_description
1 polymer ?
#
loop_
_entity_poly.entity_id
_entity_poly.type
_entity_poly.pdbx_seq_one_letter_code
_entity_poly.pdbx_strand_id
1 'polypeptide(L)'
;MIGKISSGSDFAGCVGYALADKEKNKEARFLYSEGVLDDSPQSIVEGFKCQRRMNHRVEKWVGHISLSYSPEDSARLSDEAMVKLAQEYMAKKMAINHEKRVEETARVL
;
A
#
# COMPACT_ATOMS: atom_id res chain seq x y z
N MET A 1 -2.75 17.39 5.94
CA MET A 1 -2.35 16.15 5.23
C MET A 1 -2.15 16.45 3.75
N ILE A 2 -0.99 16.13 3.20
CA ILE A 2 -0.68 16.20 1.76
C ILE A 2 -0.46 14.77 1.26
N GLY A 3 -1.18 14.38 0.21
CA GLY A 3 -1.01 13.08 -0.44
C GLY A 3 -0.19 13.21 -1.72
N LYS A 4 0.84 12.38 -1.90
CA LYS A 4 1.58 12.24 -3.16
C LYS A 4 1.41 10.83 -3.71
N ILE A 5 0.95 10.73 -4.96
CA ILE A 5 0.73 9.46 -5.65
C ILE A 5 1.81 9.30 -6.72
N SER A 6 2.36 8.09 -6.81
CA SER A 6 3.30 7.68 -7.86
C SER A 6 2.92 6.30 -8.37
N SER A 7 3.06 6.08 -9.68
CA SER A 7 2.81 4.79 -10.32
C SER A 7 4.07 4.29 -11.01
N GLY A 8 4.34 2.98 -10.94
CA GLY A 8 5.50 2.35 -11.57
C GLY A 8 5.30 0.85 -11.80
N SER A 9 6.41 0.18 -12.02
CA SER A 9 6.45 -1.24 -12.41
C SER A 9 7.45 -2.06 -11.55
N ASP A 10 7.96 -1.48 -10.46
CA ASP A 10 8.93 -2.12 -9.57
C ASP A 10 8.36 -2.29 -8.15
N PHE A 11 7.95 -3.53 -7.84
CA PHE A 11 7.48 -3.87 -6.49
C PHE A 11 8.62 -3.87 -5.47
N ALA A 12 9.82 -4.32 -5.83
CA ALA A 12 10.94 -4.44 -4.91
C ALA A 12 11.43 -3.06 -4.45
N GLY A 13 11.56 -2.12 -5.41
CA GLY A 13 11.87 -0.73 -5.09
C GLY A 13 10.81 -0.07 -4.22
N CYS A 14 9.52 -0.31 -4.50
CA CYS A 14 8.42 0.25 -3.72
C CYS A 14 8.37 -0.29 -2.29
N VAL A 15 8.45 -1.62 -2.12
CA VAL A 15 8.41 -2.26 -0.80
C VAL A 15 9.64 -1.90 0.02
N GLY A 16 10.84 -1.95 -0.59
CA GLY A 16 12.08 -1.57 0.08
C GLY A 16 12.10 -0.10 0.52
N TYR A 17 11.49 0.80 -0.27
CA TYR A 17 11.30 2.20 0.11
C TYR A 17 10.33 2.32 1.30
N ALA A 18 9.16 1.68 1.23
CA ALA A 18 8.12 1.80 2.25
C ALA A 18 8.55 1.25 3.61
N LEU A 19 9.35 0.18 3.61
CA LEU A 19 9.89 -0.45 4.82
C LEU A 19 11.21 0.17 5.30
N ALA A 20 11.72 1.20 4.59
CA ALA A 20 13.02 1.81 4.85
C ALA A 20 14.18 0.80 4.97
N ASP A 21 14.11 -0.31 4.23
CA ASP A 21 15.02 -1.48 4.33
C ASP A 21 16.50 -1.10 4.14
N LYS A 22 16.76 -0.02 3.38
CA LYS A 22 18.11 0.47 3.07
C LYS A 22 18.53 1.70 3.89
N GLU A 23 17.64 2.27 4.70
CA GLU A 23 17.86 3.56 5.37
C GLU A 23 17.98 3.40 6.89
N LYS A 24 19.22 3.25 7.37
CA LYS A 24 19.52 3.03 8.80
C LYS A 24 19.09 4.17 9.73
N ASN A 25 18.85 5.37 9.20
CA ASN A 25 18.48 6.56 9.96
C ASN A 25 16.98 6.88 9.86
N LYS A 26 16.18 6.01 9.23
CA LYS A 26 14.73 6.15 9.19
C LYS A 26 14.08 5.09 10.05
N GLU A 27 13.27 5.55 10.99
CA GLU A 27 12.35 4.67 11.71
C GLU A 27 11.11 4.45 10.83
N ALA A 28 11.01 3.28 10.21
CA ALA A 28 9.80 2.81 9.56
C ALA A 28 9.16 1.73 10.42
N ARG A 29 7.84 1.83 10.62
CA ARG A 29 7.04 0.83 11.33
C ARG A 29 5.99 0.28 10.39
N PHE A 30 5.92 -1.03 10.27
CA PHE A 30 4.92 -1.72 9.49
C PHE A 30 3.66 -1.92 10.34
N LEU A 31 2.57 -1.28 9.95
CA LEU A 31 1.35 -1.23 10.77
C LEU A 31 0.24 -2.17 10.26
N TYR A 32 0.14 -2.36 8.95
CA TYR A 32 -0.96 -3.11 8.34
C TYR A 32 -0.61 -3.56 6.91
N SER A 33 -1.04 -4.78 6.56
CA SER A 33 -1.10 -5.28 5.18
C SER A 33 -2.35 -6.09 4.95
N GLU A 34 -2.74 -6.19 3.68
CA GLU A 34 -3.88 -6.99 3.25
C GLU A 34 -3.61 -7.63 1.90
N GLY A 35 -4.00 -8.90 1.75
CA GLY A 35 -3.92 -9.63 0.48
C GLY A 35 -2.51 -10.03 0.06
N VAL A 36 -1.51 -9.94 0.95
CA VAL A 36 -0.13 -10.39 0.73
C VAL A 36 0.38 -11.11 1.98
N LEU A 37 1.41 -11.95 1.81
CA LEU A 37 2.16 -12.53 2.92
C LEU A 37 3.18 -11.51 3.41
N ASP A 38 3.17 -11.20 4.70
CA ASP A 38 3.91 -10.11 5.34
C ASP A 38 5.08 -10.57 6.23
N ASP A 39 5.44 -11.86 6.16
CA ASP A 39 6.56 -12.45 6.92
C ASP A 39 7.91 -11.78 6.62
N SER A 40 8.10 -11.27 5.40
CA SER A 40 9.33 -10.60 4.96
C SER A 40 9.07 -9.65 3.79
N PRO A 41 9.93 -8.64 3.55
CA PRO A 41 9.86 -7.79 2.36
C PRO A 41 9.82 -8.61 1.06
N GLN A 42 10.57 -9.72 1.01
CA GLN A 42 10.61 -10.64 -0.13
C GLN A 42 9.26 -11.35 -0.33
N SER A 43 8.63 -11.83 0.76
CA SER A 43 7.31 -12.46 0.71
C SER A 43 6.24 -11.51 0.16
N ILE A 44 6.28 -10.24 0.57
CA ILE A 44 5.36 -9.20 0.08
C ILE A 44 5.55 -8.99 -1.44
N VAL A 45 6.81 -8.84 -1.88
CA VAL A 45 7.14 -8.65 -3.30
C VAL A 45 6.67 -9.83 -4.16
N GLU A 46 6.89 -11.07 -3.70
CA GLU A 46 6.45 -12.26 -4.43
C GLU A 46 4.92 -12.38 -4.45
N GLY A 47 4.24 -12.01 -3.36
CA GLY A 47 2.77 -11.92 -3.33
C GLY A 47 2.23 -10.98 -4.41
N PHE A 48 2.80 -9.78 -4.52
CA PHE A 48 2.43 -8.83 -5.57
C PHE A 48 2.75 -9.31 -6.98
N LYS A 49 3.91 -9.94 -7.20
CA LYS A 49 4.27 -10.54 -8.50
C LYS A 49 3.30 -11.64 -8.89
N CYS A 50 2.85 -12.46 -7.94
CA CYS A 50 1.84 -13.49 -8.19
C CYS A 50 0.54 -12.85 -8.70
N GLN A 51 0.05 -11.81 -8.02
CA GLN A 51 -1.16 -11.10 -8.44
C GLN A 51 -1.04 -10.46 -9.82
N ARG A 52 0.12 -9.88 -10.16
CA ARG A 52 0.38 -9.30 -11.48
C ARG A 52 0.19 -10.31 -12.62
N ARG A 53 0.52 -11.59 -12.41
CA ARG A 53 0.36 -12.63 -13.45
C ARG A 53 -1.11 -12.86 -13.83
N MET A 54 -2.06 -12.50 -12.96
CA MET A 54 -3.50 -12.66 -13.21
C MET A 54 -4.05 -11.63 -14.20
N ASN A 55 -3.42 -10.46 -14.36
CA ASN A 55 -3.88 -9.44 -15.29
C ASN A 55 -2.68 -8.84 -16.04
N HIS A 56 -2.29 -9.47 -17.15
CA HIS A 56 -1.13 -9.09 -17.96
C HIS A 56 -1.26 -7.74 -18.70
N ARG A 57 -2.48 -7.18 -18.81
CA ARG A 57 -2.76 -5.95 -19.58
C ARG A 57 -2.28 -4.65 -18.93
N VAL A 58 -2.05 -4.66 -17.62
CA VAL A 58 -1.64 -3.46 -16.87
C VAL A 58 -0.13 -3.23 -16.99
N GLU A 59 0.32 -2.09 -17.51
CA GLU A 59 1.76 -1.78 -17.66
C GLU A 59 2.40 -1.16 -16.42
N LYS A 60 1.62 -0.39 -15.66
CA LYS A 60 2.03 0.20 -14.36
C LYS A 60 1.21 -0.44 -13.26
N TRP A 61 1.75 -1.52 -12.71
CA TRP A 61 1.07 -2.37 -11.74
C TRP A 61 1.39 -2.03 -10.28
N VAL A 62 2.23 -1.01 -10.04
CA VAL A 62 2.56 -0.53 -8.69
C VAL A 62 2.02 0.87 -8.50
N GLY A 63 1.18 1.07 -7.49
CA GLY A 63 0.77 2.38 -7.01
C GLY A 63 1.33 2.60 -5.61
N HIS A 64 2.06 3.70 -5.40
CA HIS A 64 2.57 4.12 -4.11
C HIS A 64 2.00 5.48 -3.74
N ILE A 65 1.48 5.58 -2.52
CA ILE A 65 0.85 6.79 -1.98
C ILE A 65 1.53 7.13 -0.67
N SER A 66 2.12 8.32 -0.59
CA SER A 66 2.65 8.88 0.65
C SER A 66 1.66 9.90 1.21
N LEU A 67 1.25 9.73 2.46
CA LEU A 67 0.43 10.69 3.20
C LEU A 67 1.31 11.37 4.24
N SER A 68 1.57 12.66 4.06
CA SER A 68 2.36 13.47 4.99
C SER A 68 1.45 14.33 5.87
N TYR A 69 1.68 14.27 7.19
CA TYR A 69 0.91 15.01 8.20
C TYR A 69 1.74 16.18 8.78
N SER A 70 1.06 17.17 9.35
CA SER A 70 1.75 18.27 10.05
C SER A 70 2.38 17.74 11.36
N PRO A 71 3.55 18.23 11.77
CA PRO A 71 4.12 17.91 13.09
C PRO A 71 3.17 18.26 14.25
N GLU A 72 2.31 19.27 14.07
CA GLU A 72 1.28 19.67 15.04
C GLU A 72 0.22 18.59 15.28
N ASP A 73 -0.01 17.72 14.30
CA ASP A 73 -0.98 16.62 14.38
C ASP A 73 -0.39 15.38 15.08
N SER A 74 0.90 15.38 15.43
CA SER A 74 1.63 14.20 15.97
C SER A 74 0.95 13.55 17.18
N ALA A 75 0.39 14.35 18.09
CA ALA A 75 -0.31 13.84 19.27
C ALA A 75 -1.57 13.01 18.94
N ARG A 76 -2.10 13.11 17.72
CA ARG A 76 -3.31 12.41 17.25
C ARG A 76 -2.98 11.24 16.33
N LEU A 77 -1.72 11.05 15.95
CA LEU A 77 -1.27 10.03 15.01
C LEU A 77 -0.76 8.78 15.75
N SER A 78 -1.65 8.12 16.50
CA SER A 78 -1.36 6.77 16.99
C SER A 78 -1.29 5.77 15.82
N ASP A 79 -0.71 4.60 16.06
CA ASP A 79 -0.58 3.54 15.05
C ASP A 79 -1.96 3.13 14.49
N GLU A 80 -2.97 3.00 15.35
CA GLU A 80 -4.35 2.68 14.96
C GLU A 80 -5.00 3.83 14.17
N ALA A 81 -4.76 5.08 14.60
CA ALA A 81 -5.28 6.25 13.91
C ALA A 81 -4.67 6.38 12.50
N MET A 82 -3.38 6.11 12.35
CA MET A 82 -2.70 6.12 11.05
C MET A 82 -3.25 5.06 10.10
N VAL A 83 -3.47 3.83 10.57
CA VAL A 83 -4.10 2.77 9.76
C VAL A 83 -5.50 3.18 9.33
N LYS A 84 -6.33 3.68 10.25
CA LYS A 84 -7.69 4.13 9.96
C LYS A 84 -7.71 5.26 8.92
N LEU A 85 -6.85 6.26 9.08
CA LEU A 85 -6.75 7.38 8.14
C LEU A 85 -6.32 6.93 6.74
N ALA A 86 -5.37 5.99 6.65
CA ALA A 86 -4.94 5.42 5.37
C ALA A 86 -6.06 4.64 4.68
N GLN A 87 -6.80 3.81 5.42
CA GLN A 87 -7.95 3.06 4.90
C GLN A 87 -9.09 4.00 4.45
N GLU A 88 -9.42 5.01 5.25
CA GLU A 88 -10.42 6.01 4.87
C GLU A 88 -10.01 6.79 3.62
N TYR A 89 -8.73 7.10 3.48
CA TYR A 89 -8.22 7.74 2.26
C TYR A 89 -8.40 6.83 1.04
N MET A 90 -8.03 5.55 1.13
CA MET A 90 -8.21 4.58 0.04
C MET A 90 -9.69 4.43 -0.36
N ALA A 91 -10.59 4.27 0.61
CA ALA A 91 -12.02 4.13 0.33
C ALA A 91 -12.62 5.40 -0.30
N LYS A 92 -12.37 6.57 0.29
CA LYS A 92 -13.00 7.84 -0.13
C LYS A 92 -12.37 8.44 -1.39
N LYS A 93 -11.08 8.24 -1.63
CA LYS A 93 -10.34 8.90 -2.73
C LYS A 93 -9.99 7.97 -3.88
N MET A 94 -9.80 6.68 -3.62
CA MET A 94 -9.44 5.71 -4.67
C MET A 94 -10.60 4.80 -5.07
N ALA A 95 -11.77 4.91 -4.40
CA ALA A 95 -12.92 4.03 -4.59
C ALA A 95 -12.58 2.54 -4.43
N ILE A 96 -11.50 2.23 -3.70
CA ILE A 96 -11.12 0.87 -3.34
C ILE A 96 -11.95 0.49 -2.11
N ASN A 97 -13.12 -0.10 -2.36
CA ASN A 97 -14.02 -0.56 -1.31
C ASN A 97 -13.95 -2.09 -1.22
N HIS A 98 -13.68 -2.62 -0.03
CA HIS A 98 -13.57 -4.07 0.21
C HIS A 98 -14.83 -4.84 -0.24
N GLU A 99 -16.02 -4.24 -0.12
CA GLU A 99 -17.30 -4.86 -0.51
C GLU A 99 -17.46 -5.11 -2.02
N LYS A 100 -16.81 -4.33 -2.89
CA LYS A 100 -17.00 -4.44 -4.35
C LYS A 100 -16.08 -5.46 -5.03
N ARG A 101 -15.03 -5.94 -4.36
CA ARG A 101 -14.06 -6.87 -4.95
C ARG A 101 -14.61 -8.29 -5.17
N VAL A 102 -15.64 -8.69 -4.43
CA VAL A 102 -16.25 -10.03 -4.56
C VAL A 102 -17.08 -10.13 -5.84
N GLU A 103 -17.78 -9.06 -6.23
CA GLU A 103 -18.60 -9.04 -7.45
C GLU A 103 -17.78 -8.96 -8.74
N GLU A 104 -16.66 -8.24 -8.74
CA GLU A 104 -15.83 -8.09 -9.96
C GLU A 104 -14.97 -9.32 -10.26
N THR A 105 -14.54 -10.07 -9.24
CA THR A 105 -13.80 -11.32 -9.43
C THR A 105 -14.68 -12.40 -10.08
N ALA A 106 -16.00 -12.36 -9.85
CA ALA A 106 -16.97 -13.27 -10.47
C ALA A 106 -17.36 -12.91 -11.91
N ARG A 107 -16.93 -11.75 -12.45
CA ARG A 107 -17.16 -11.36 -13.85
C ARG A 107 -15.96 -11.62 -14.77
N VAL A 108 -14.82 -12.01 -14.20
CA VAL A 108 -13.58 -12.26 -14.95
C VAL A 108 -13.21 -13.76 -14.95
N LEU A 109 -13.97 -14.59 -14.24
CA LEU A 109 -14.00 -16.06 -14.36
C LEU A 109 -15.24 -16.49 -15.13
#